data_AF-L8JAI1-F1
#
_entry.id   AF-L8JAI1-F1
#
_cell.length_a   1.000
_cell.length_b   1.000
_cell.length_c   1.000
_cell.angle_alpha   90.00
_cell.angle_beta   90.00
_cell.angle_gamma   90.00
#
_symmetry.space_group_name_H-M   'P 1'
#
loop_
_entity.id
_entity.type
_entity.pdbx_description
1 polymer ?
#
loop_
_entity_poly.entity_id
_entity_poly.type
_entity_poly.pdbx_seq_one_letter_code
_entity_poly.pdbx_strand_id
1 'polypeptide(L)' 'MTKGNIINRAGLINNVVRRLNKHGLEVRSTRIGNIRPVIEIERPQSFCPGFQITCKSNGIIQQMHVAKLGGCLITWRA' A
#
# COMPACT_ATOMS: atom_id res chain seq x y z
N MET A 1 17.54 -20.05 19.22
CA MET A 1 16.53 -18.99 19.34
C MET A 1 16.69 -18.04 18.16
N THR A 2 15.85 -18.19 17.14
CA THR A 2 15.86 -17.32 15.95
C THR A 2 15.51 -15.90 16.40
N LYS A 3 16.44 -14.97 16.22
CA LYS A 3 16.19 -13.53 16.36
C LYS A 3 15.07 -13.18 15.39
N GLY A 4 13.83 -13.20 15.88
CA GLY A 4 12.69 -12.66 15.15
C GLY A 4 13.03 -11.21 14.88
N ASN A 5 13.39 -10.90 13.62
CA ASN A 5 13.48 -9.53 13.16
C ASN A 5 12.12 -8.93 13.45
N ILE A 6 12.02 -8.14 14.53
CA ILE A 6 10.87 -7.30 14.77
C ILE A 6 10.93 -6.31 13.62
N ILE A 7 10.26 -6.65 12.52
CA ILE A 7 10.12 -5.76 11.39
C ILE A 7 9.39 -4.56 11.95
N ASN A 8 10.14 -3.49 12.21
CA ASN A 8 9.58 -2.24 12.68
C ASN A 8 8.64 -1.75 11.59
N ARG A 9 7.33 -1.96 11.77
CA ARG A 9 6.30 -1.67 10.79
C ARG A 9 6.38 -0.20 10.33
N ALA A 10 6.73 0.71 11.25
CA ALA A 10 6.96 2.12 10.92
C ALA A 10 8.19 2.30 10.01
N GLY A 11 9.30 1.61 10.30
CA GLY A 11 10.48 1.63 9.43
C GLY A 11 10.22 1.06 8.03
N LEU A 12 9.39 0.03 7.94
CA LEU A 12 8.96 -0.55 6.66
C LEU A 12 8.09 0.45 5.87
N ILE A 13 7.10 1.07 6.51
CA ILE A 13 6.26 2.10 5.89
C ILE A 13 7.13 3.26 5.40
N ASN A 14 8.02 3.80 6.24
CA ASN A 14 8.87 4.93 5.89
C ASN A 14 9.77 4.63 4.67
N ASN A 15 10.34 3.42 4.61
CA ASN A 15 11.14 3.00 3.45
C ASN A 15 10.32 2.94 2.17
N VAL A 16 9.08 2.42 2.25
CA VAL A 16 8.19 2.32 1.08
C VAL A 16 7.71 3.70 0.64
N VAL A 17 7.30 4.57 1.58
CA VAL A 17 6.93 5.97 1.31
C VAL A 17 8.06 6.71 0.62
N ARG A 18 9.31 6.59 1.10
CA ARG A 18 10.47 7.21 0.47
C ARG A 18 10.67 6.75 -0.98
N ARG A 19 10.44 5.46 -1.26
CA ARG A 19 10.52 4.92 -2.63
C ARG A 19 9.41 5.46 -3.53
N LEU A 20 8.18 5.52 -3.04
CA LEU A 20 7.04 6.07 -3.77
C LEU A 20 7.29 7.54 -4.15
N ASN A 21 7.72 8.36 -3.18
CA ASN A 21 8.05 9.77 -3.42
C ASN A 21 9.20 9.92 -4.44
N LYS A 22 10.22 9.05 -4.40
CA LYS A 22 11.31 9.05 -5.38
C LYS A 22 10.82 8.78 -6.82
N HIS A 23 9.73 8.04 -6.97
CA HIS A 23 9.07 7.78 -8.25
C HIS A 23 8.00 8.81 -8.62
N GLY A 24 7.88 9.91 -7.86
CA GLY A 24 6.89 10.96 -8.12
C GLY A 24 5.45 10.58 -7.75
N LEU A 25 5.27 9.55 -6.91
CA LEU A 25 3.95 9.12 -6.45
C LEU A 25 3.62 9.79 -5.11
N GLU A 26 2.45 10.45 -5.04
CA GLU A 26 1.99 11.12 -3.84
C GLU A 26 1.26 10.16 -2.90
N VAL A 27 1.70 10.11 -1.63
CA VAL A 27 1.07 9.30 -0.58
C VAL A 27 -0.02 10.12 0.11
N ARG A 28 -1.26 9.63 0.08
CA ARG A 28 -2.41 10.26 0.75
C ARG A 28 -2.63 9.76 2.16
N SER A 29 -2.47 8.47 2.41
CA SER A 29 -2.66 7.92 3.76
C SER A 29 -1.84 6.64 3.99
N THR A 30 -1.51 6.37 5.25
CA THR A 30 -0.85 5.13 5.67
C THR A 30 -1.60 4.51 6.83
N ARG A 31 -1.82 3.20 6.79
CA ARG A 31 -2.53 2.44 7.82
C ARG A 31 -1.72 1.18 8.14
N ILE A 32 -1.58 0.82 9.41
CA ILE A 32 -0.75 -0.33 9.82
C ILE A 32 -1.36 -1.67 9.38
N GLY A 33 -2.69 -1.73 9.20
CA GLY A 33 -3.43 -2.92 8.79
C GLY A 33 -3.29 -4.10 9.78
N ASN A 34 -4.12 -5.12 9.61
CA ASN A 34 -4.07 -6.29 10.50
C ASN A 34 -2.93 -7.26 10.12
N ILE A 35 -2.71 -7.45 8.81
CA ILE A 35 -1.71 -8.39 8.28
C ILE A 35 -0.47 -7.65 7.77
N ARG A 36 -0.69 -6.56 7.03
CA ARG A 36 0.36 -5.74 6.42
C ARG A 36 -0.07 -4.28 6.41
N PRO A 37 0.89 -3.34 6.44
CA PRO A 37 0.61 -1.94 6.23
C PRO A 37 -0.01 -1.70 4.85
N VAL A 38 -0.93 -0.76 4.82
CA VAL A 38 -1.64 -0.30 3.62
C VAL A 38 -1.27 1.16 3.41
N ILE A 39 -0.79 1.48 2.21
CA ILE A 39 -0.43 2.84 1.80
C ILE A 39 -1.34 3.23 0.65
N GLU A 40 -2.10 4.29 0.85
CA GLU A 40 -2.95 4.88 -0.17
C GLU A 40 -2.18 5.97 -0.90
N ILE A 41 -2.12 5.86 -2.22
CA ILE A 41 -1.48 6.85 -3.09
C ILE A 41 -2.52 7.53 -3.97
N GLU A 42 -2.17 8.71 -4.47
CA GLU A 42 -2.87 9.28 -5.60
C GLU A 42 -2.71 8.40 -6.85
N ARG A 43 -3.72 8.41 -7.71
CA ARG A 43 -3.71 7.61 -8.94
C ARG A 43 -2.46 7.95 -9.77
N PRO A 44 -1.59 6.98 -10.05
CA PRO A 44 -0.40 7.23 -10.85
C PRO A 44 -0.80 7.55 -12.29
N GLN A 45 -0.11 8.51 -12.92
CA GLN A 45 -0.33 8.84 -14.34
C GLN A 45 0.00 7.66 -15.26
N SER A 46 1.07 6.92 -14.94
CA SER A 46 1.40 5.66 -15.60
C SER A 46 0.82 4.49 -14.81
N PHE A 47 0.03 3.63 -15.46
CA PHE A 47 -0.48 2.41 -14.84
C PHE A 47 0.68 1.52 -14.40
N CYS A 48 0.90 1.40 -13.09
CA CYS A 48 1.81 0.41 -12.54
C CYS A 48 1.20 -0.99 -12.71
N PRO A 49 2.01 -2.04 -12.94
CA PRO A 49 1.51 -3.41 -12.92
C PRO A 49 0.92 -3.71 -11.55
N GLY A 50 -0.40 -3.82 -11.51
CA GLY A 50 -1.20 -4.03 -10.31
C GLY A 50 -2.42 -4.88 -10.62
N PHE A 51 -3.13 -5.28 -9.58
CA PHE A 51 -4.37 -6.05 -9.70
C PHE A 51 -5.54 -5.16 -9.30
N GLN A 52 -6.67 -5.31 -9.97
CA GLN A 52 -7.92 -4.68 -9.55
C GLN A 52 -8.65 -5.66 -8.63
N ILE A 53 -9.07 -5.17 -7.46
CA ILE A 53 -9.89 -5.94 -6.52
C ILE A 53 -11.23 -5.25 -6.33
N THR A 54 -12.26 -6.06 -6.17
CA THR A 54 -13.59 -5.60 -5.80
C THR A 54 -13.79 -5.85 -4.31
N CYS A 55 -13.83 -4.78 -3.53
CA CYS A 55 -14.12 -4.83 -2.10
C CYS A 55 -15.61 -4.62 -1.87
N LYS A 56 -16.27 -5.55 -1.17
CA LYS A 56 -17.64 -5.37 -0.70
C LYS A 56 -17.61 -5.07 0.80
N SER A 57 -18.06 -3.88 1.20
CA SER A 57 -18.15 -3.48 2.61
C SER A 57 -19.45 -2.74 2.85
N ASN A 58 -20.20 -3.12 3.89
CA ASN A 58 -21.47 -2.50 4.27
C ASN A 58 -22.47 -2.33 3.11
N GLY A 59 -22.55 -3.33 2.22
CA GLY A 59 -23.44 -3.30 1.03
C GLY A 59 -22.89 -2.50 -0.16
N ILE A 60 -21.82 -1.73 0.01
CA ILE A 60 -21.17 -0.96 -1.04
C ILE A 60 -20.12 -1.84 -1.74
N ILE A 61 -20.14 -1.83 -3.07
CA ILE A 61 -19.14 -2.48 -3.93
C ILE A 61 -18.18 -1.38 -4.40
N GLN A 62 -16.92 -1.49 -3.99
CA GLN A 62 -15.86 -0.56 -4.36
C GLN A 62 -14.76 -1.29 -5.14
N GLN A 63 -14.42 -0.77 -6.31
CA GLN A 63 -13.28 -1.25 -7.07
C GLN A 63 -12.03 -0.45 -6.70
N MET A 64 -10.92 -1.13 -6.48
CA MET A 64 -9.65 -0.54 -6.10
C MET A 64 -8.51 -1.22 -6.83
N HIS A 65 -7.50 -0.44 -7.23
CA HIS A 65 -6.23 -1.00 -7.67
C HIS A 65 -5.33 -1.25 -6.48
N VAL A 66 -4.62 -2.38 -6.53
CA VAL A 66 -3.67 -2.78 -5.50
C VAL A 66 -2.38 -3.31 -6.09
N ALA A 67 -1.27 -2.96 -5.44
CA ALA A 67 0.06 -3.50 -5.73
C ALA A 67 0.78 -3.86 -4.44
N LYS A 68 1.82 -4.70 -4.53
CA LYS A 68 2.67 -5.04 -3.38
C LYS A 68 4.02 -4.35 -3.56
N LEU A 69 4.51 -3.68 -2.51
CA LEU A 69 5.82 -3.04 -2.51
C LEU A 69 6.46 -3.11 -1.12
N GLY A 70 7.64 -3.74 -1.03
CA GLY A 70 8.44 -3.73 0.19
C GLY A 70 7.73 -4.26 1.45
N GLY A 71 6.77 -5.18 1.30
CA GLY A 71 5.95 -5.69 2.40
C GLY A 71 4.68 -4.87 2.71
N CYS A 72 4.49 -3.72 2.06
CA CYS A 72 3.24 -2.95 2.10
C CYS A 72 2.29 -3.37 0.98
N LEU A 73 0.99 -3.16 1.22
CA LEU A 73 -0.02 -3.07 0.17
C LEU A 73 -0.16 -1.61 -0.25
N ILE A 74 -0.02 -1.33 -1.54
CA ILE A 74 -0.26 -0.01 -2.12
C ILE A 74 -1.64 -0.01 -2.75
N THR A 75 -2.45 1.02 -2.52
CA THR A 75 -3.83 1.10 -3.02
C THR A 75 -4.14 2.45 -3.63
N TRP A 76 -4.91 2.47 -4.72
CA TRP A 76 -5.45 3.69 -5.31
C TRP A 76 -6.81 3.43 -5.96
N ARG A 77 -7.56 4.51 -6.22
CA ARG A 77 -8.87 4.43 -6.88
C ARG A 77 -8.71 4.07 -8.36
N ALA A 78 -9.66 3.29 -8.86
CA ALA A 78 -9.77 2.93 -10.28
C ALA A 78 -10.13 4.11 -11.18
#